data_AF-A0A8T5PSU4-F1
#
_entry.id   AF-A0A8T5PSU4-F1
#
_cell.length_a   1.000
_cell.length_b   1.000
_cell.length_c   1.000
_cell.angle_alpha   90.00
_cell.angle_beta   90.00
_cell.angle_gamma   90.00
#
_symmetry.space_group_name_H-M   'P 1'
#
loop_
_entity.id
_entity.type
_entity.pdbx_description
1 polymer ?
#
loop_
_entity_poly.entity_id
_entity_poly.type
_entity_poly.pdbx_seq_one_letter_code
_entity_poly.pdbx_strand_id
1 'polypeptide(L)'
;MAILDIFKKKEPEPAAPASGMPMAPPAAPAGPPETPLTEVPIDQVLNMQSQGLSNNQIIQALQRQGFQPTQIYDALAQAEAKRSIEPMMPSTEEMPKTEMKPVHPESEAIVEQIIEEKWHELQKDIAKVNEWKELVSSRMDKLEQSVTDLRSDLDGLHKAVVARVGEYDKTLLDVGTEIKAMEKVFQKVLPELTGNIQELSRITKAAKK
;
A
#
# COMPACT_ATOMS: atom_id res chain seq x y z
N MET A 1 -31.91 36.18 -20.90
CA MET A 1 -33.06 35.41 -20.35
C MET A 1 -32.86 33.96 -20.78
N ALA A 2 -32.96 32.92 -19.98
CA ALA A 2 -32.96 32.72 -18.55
C ALA A 2 -32.73 31.20 -18.38
N ILE A 3 -31.72 30.82 -17.59
CA ILE A 3 -31.76 29.77 -16.56
C ILE A 3 -32.00 28.31 -16.98
N LEU A 4 -31.03 27.48 -16.56
CA LEU A 4 -31.05 26.06 -16.21
C LEU A 4 -32.41 25.33 -16.24
N ASP A 5 -32.45 24.19 -16.94
CA ASP A 5 -33.22 23.01 -16.53
C ASP A 5 -32.44 21.74 -16.91
N ILE A 6 -31.44 21.47 -16.06
CA ILE A 6 -30.89 20.14 -15.82
C ILE A 6 -31.92 19.41 -14.95
N PHE A 7 -32.06 18.09 -15.17
CA PHE A 7 -32.98 17.13 -14.53
C PHE A 7 -34.34 16.94 -15.20
N LYS A 8 -34.72 15.64 -15.28
CA LYS A 8 -36.08 15.09 -15.40
C LYS A 8 -36.47 14.51 -16.78
N LYS A 9 -36.00 13.29 -17.07
CA LYS A 9 -36.79 12.32 -17.84
C LYS A 9 -36.43 10.86 -17.54
N LYS A 10 -37.16 10.27 -16.59
CA LYS A 10 -37.32 8.81 -16.44
C LYS A 10 -38.84 8.59 -16.38
N GLU A 11 -39.38 8.01 -17.44
CA GLU A 11 -40.80 7.66 -17.61
C GLU A 11 -41.07 6.22 -17.10
N PRO A 12 -42.34 5.82 -16.88
CA PRO A 12 -42.77 5.03 -15.73
C PRO A 12 -43.21 3.59 -16.07
N GLU A 13 -43.44 2.80 -15.02
CA GLU A 13 -44.00 1.43 -14.99
C GLU A 13 -45.31 1.23 -15.79
N PRO A 14 -45.74 -0.04 -15.95
CA PRO A 14 -46.99 -0.36 -15.25
C PRO A 14 -47.03 -1.74 -14.54
N ALA A 15 -47.74 -1.70 -13.41
CA ALA A 15 -48.72 -2.67 -12.90
C ALA A 15 -48.27 -3.82 -11.97
N ALA A 16 -48.42 -3.55 -10.67
CA ALA A 16 -48.76 -4.53 -9.63
C ALA A 16 -50.20 -5.10 -9.80
N PRO A 17 -50.58 -6.14 -9.04
CA PRO A 17 -51.39 -5.88 -7.84
C PRO A 17 -50.90 -6.70 -6.62
N ALA A 18 -50.59 -6.07 -5.49
CA ALA A 18 -51.51 -5.69 -4.41
C ALA A 18 -52.02 -6.88 -3.56
N SER A 19 -51.33 -7.08 -2.44
CA SER A 19 -51.80 -7.68 -1.17
C SER A 19 -50.66 -7.40 -0.17
N GLY A 20 -50.74 -6.76 0.99
CA GLY A 20 -51.78 -6.13 1.78
C GLY A 20 -51.19 -6.00 3.21
N MET A 21 -50.88 -4.77 3.64
CA MET A 21 -50.59 -4.32 5.04
C MET A 21 -49.32 -4.86 5.77
N PRO A 22 -48.90 -4.27 6.91
CA PRO A 22 -48.28 -2.96 7.08
C PRO A 22 -46.83 -3.06 7.63
N MET A 23 -46.06 -1.97 7.49
CA MET A 23 -44.67 -1.85 7.98
C MET A 23 -44.56 -1.93 9.52
N ALA A 24 -43.70 -2.83 9.98
CA ALA A 24 -43.01 -2.78 11.28
C ALA A 24 -41.49 -2.88 11.02
N PRO A 25 -40.63 -2.21 11.80
CA PRO A 25 -39.21 -2.02 11.48
C PRO A 25 -38.44 -3.35 11.43
N PRO A 26 -37.36 -3.44 10.62
CA PRO A 26 -36.57 -4.65 10.51
C PRO A 26 -35.98 -5.02 11.86
N ALA A 27 -36.34 -6.21 12.34
CA ALA A 27 -35.72 -6.86 13.48
C ALA A 27 -34.20 -6.86 13.31
N ALA A 28 -33.52 -6.54 14.40
CA ALA A 28 -32.07 -6.63 14.56
C ALA A 28 -31.52 -7.94 13.96
N PRO A 29 -30.33 -7.93 13.34
CA PRO A 29 -29.71 -9.18 12.90
C PRO A 29 -29.57 -10.09 14.10
N ALA A 30 -30.22 -11.25 13.98
CA ALA A 30 -30.13 -12.37 14.89
C ALA A 30 -28.66 -12.58 15.29
N GLY A 31 -28.45 -12.81 16.60
CA GLY A 31 -27.16 -13.24 17.13
C GLY A 31 -26.64 -14.45 16.37
N PRO A 32 -25.31 -14.68 16.42
CA PRO A 32 -24.69 -15.78 15.69
C PRO A 32 -25.40 -17.10 16.03
N PRO A 33 -25.70 -17.93 15.02
CA PRO A 33 -26.43 -19.18 15.21
C PRO A 33 -25.65 -20.07 16.18
N GLU A 34 -26.31 -20.49 17.25
CA GLU A 34 -25.88 -21.60 18.10
C GLU A 34 -25.89 -22.88 17.24
N THR A 35 -24.77 -23.16 16.58
CA THR A 35 -24.47 -24.47 15.99
C THR A 35 -23.77 -25.34 17.03
N PRO A 36 -24.08 -26.65 17.08
CA PRO A 36 -23.58 -27.57 18.08
C PRO A 36 -22.06 -27.58 18.11
N LEU A 37 -21.49 -27.71 19.32
CA LEU A 37 -20.08 -27.84 19.62
C LEU A 37 -19.47 -28.92 18.73
N THR A 38 -18.94 -28.51 17.57
CA THR A 38 -18.15 -29.40 16.73
C THR A 38 -16.76 -29.33 17.33
N GLU A 39 -16.53 -30.14 18.36
CA GLU A 39 -15.21 -30.35 18.94
C GLU A 39 -14.23 -30.65 17.80
N VAL A 40 -13.08 -29.98 17.79
CA VAL A 40 -12.03 -30.24 16.80
C VAL A 40 -11.71 -31.75 16.89
N PRO A 41 -11.77 -32.50 15.77
CA PRO A 41 -11.46 -33.93 15.79
C PRO A 41 -10.02 -34.12 16.29
N ILE A 42 -9.88 -34.69 17.48
CA ILE A 42 -8.58 -34.97 18.11
C ILE A 42 -7.71 -35.83 17.18
N ASP A 43 -8.35 -36.70 16.38
CA ASP A 43 -7.71 -37.53 15.35
C ASP A 43 -7.00 -36.70 14.27
N GLN A 44 -7.55 -35.55 13.90
CA GLN A 44 -6.97 -34.67 12.90
C GLN A 44 -5.72 -33.99 13.44
N VAL A 45 -5.74 -33.58 14.71
CA VAL A 45 -4.59 -33.02 15.41
C VAL A 45 -3.48 -34.06 15.57
N LEU A 46 -3.83 -35.28 16.00
CA LEU A 46 -2.91 -36.42 16.11
C LEU A 46 -2.25 -36.75 14.77
N ASN A 47 -3.02 -36.77 13.68
CA ASN A 47 -2.49 -37.02 12.35
C ASN A 47 -1.52 -35.91 11.92
N MET A 48 -1.86 -34.64 12.10
CA MET A 48 -0.98 -33.53 11.76
C MET A 48 0.30 -33.52 12.62
N GLN A 49 0.20 -33.83 13.92
CA GLN A 49 1.37 -33.98 14.78
C GLN A 49 2.24 -35.17 14.36
N SER A 50 1.64 -36.29 13.93
CA SER A 50 2.39 -37.45 13.43
C SER A 50 3.15 -37.16 12.13
N GLN A 51 2.68 -36.19 11.34
CA GLN A 51 3.35 -35.67 10.16
C GLN A 51 4.49 -34.69 10.49
N GLY A 52 4.76 -34.43 11.77
CA GLY A 52 5.81 -33.52 12.23
C GLY A 52 5.48 -32.03 12.11
N LEU A 53 4.21 -31.69 11.88
CA LEU A 53 3.76 -30.29 11.87
C LEU A 53 3.84 -29.71 13.28
N SER A 54 4.30 -28.46 13.39
CA SER A 54 4.36 -27.79 14.69
C SER A 54 2.98 -27.37 15.17
N ASN A 55 2.76 -27.27 16.48
CA ASN A 55 1.49 -26.84 17.05
C ASN A 55 1.00 -25.50 16.48
N ASN A 56 1.91 -24.56 16.18
CA ASN A 56 1.57 -23.30 15.51
C ASN A 56 1.05 -23.48 14.07
N GLN A 57 1.62 -24.40 13.31
CA GLN A 57 1.16 -24.71 11.95
C GLN A 57 -0.20 -25.41 11.96
N ILE A 58 -0.42 -26.28 12.95
CA ILE A 58 -1.69 -26.96 13.18
C ILE A 58 -2.78 -25.93 13.55
N ILE A 59 -2.45 -24.97 14.42
CA ILE A 59 -3.36 -23.88 14.78
C ILE A 59 -3.77 -23.08 13.54
N GLN A 60 -2.83 -22.70 12.68
CA GLN A 60 -3.15 -21.95 11.46
C GLN A 60 -3.95 -22.77 10.44
N ALA A 61 -3.69 -24.08 10.33
CA ALA A 61 -4.44 -24.97 9.45
C ALA A 61 -5.89 -25.15 9.93
N LEU A 62 -6.11 -25.31 11.23
CA LEU A 62 -7.43 -25.48 11.83
C LEU A 62 -8.22 -24.16 11.88
N GLN A 63 -7.56 -23.02 12.10
CA GLN A 63 -8.20 -21.71 11.99
C GLN A 63 -8.69 -21.44 10.56
N ARG A 64 -7.93 -21.84 9.54
CA ARG A 64 -8.36 -21.77 8.13
C ARG A 64 -9.57 -22.65 7.82
N GLN A 65 -9.75 -23.72 8.59
CA GLN A 65 -10.92 -24.60 8.51
C GLN A 65 -12.11 -24.08 9.33
N GLY A 66 -11.97 -22.93 9.99
CA GLY A 66 -13.05 -22.25 10.70
C GLY A 66 -13.21 -22.64 12.17
N PHE A 67 -12.27 -23.42 12.73
CA PHE A 67 -12.33 -23.82 14.13
C PHE A 67 -11.94 -22.66 15.08
N GLN A 68 -12.56 -22.62 16.25
CA GLN A 68 -12.29 -21.58 17.24
C GLN A 68 -10.95 -21.82 17.95
N PRO A 69 -10.18 -20.77 18.29
CA PRO A 69 -8.88 -20.91 18.95
C PRO A 69 -8.94 -21.78 20.22
N THR A 70 -9.96 -21.59 21.05
CA THR A 70 -10.14 -22.33 22.31
C THR A 70 -10.30 -23.84 22.09
N GLN A 71 -11.05 -24.24 21.06
CA GLN A 71 -11.27 -25.64 20.71
C GLN A 71 -9.99 -26.29 20.17
N ILE A 72 -9.18 -25.52 19.45
CA ILE A 72 -7.91 -25.98 18.91
C ILE A 72 -6.90 -26.24 20.03
N TYR A 73 -6.81 -25.33 21.02
CA TYR A 73 -5.90 -25.51 22.15
C TYR A 73 -6.29 -26.71 23.02
N ASP A 74 -7.59 -26.90 23.28
CA ASP A 74 -8.09 -28.03 24.04
C ASP A 74 -7.81 -29.37 23.31
N ALA A 75 -8.09 -29.44 22.01
CA ALA A 75 -7.80 -30.63 21.21
C ALA A 75 -6.30 -30.94 21.09
N LEU A 76 -5.43 -29.92 21.06
CA LEU A 76 -3.97 -30.09 21.09
C LEU A 76 -3.49 -30.67 22.42
N ALA A 77 -3.99 -30.15 23.54
CA ALA A 77 -3.65 -30.66 24.87
C ALA A 77 -4.14 -32.11 25.06
N GLN A 78 -5.35 -32.41 24.56
CA GLN A 78 -5.91 -33.76 24.63
C GLN A 78 -5.21 -34.75 23.69
N ALA A 79 -4.81 -34.33 22.49
CA ALA A 79 -4.04 -35.15 21.56
C ALA A 79 -2.67 -35.55 22.15
N GLU A 80 -1.98 -34.61 22.78
CA GLU A 80 -0.70 -34.85 23.46
C GLU A 80 -0.87 -35.80 24.65
N ALA A 81 -1.88 -35.56 25.49
CA ALA A 81 -2.22 -36.46 26.59
C ALA A 81 -2.54 -37.88 26.11
N LYS A 82 -3.30 -38.03 25.01
CA LYS A 82 -3.61 -39.35 24.43
C LYS A 82 -2.38 -40.03 23.83
N ARG A 83 -1.47 -39.29 23.17
CA ARG A 83 -0.21 -39.86 22.67
C ARG A 83 0.69 -40.37 23.80
N SER A 84 0.64 -39.71 24.96
CA SER A 84 1.29 -40.20 26.18
C SER A 84 0.59 -41.41 26.82
N ILE A 85 -0.60 -41.78 26.33
CA ILE A 85 -1.45 -42.86 26.82
C ILE A 85 -1.83 -43.80 25.65
N GLU A 86 -0.87 -44.53 25.10
CA GLU A 86 -1.12 -45.73 24.28
C GLU A 86 -0.16 -46.87 24.69
N PRO A 87 -0.52 -48.15 24.56
CA PRO A 87 -1.12 -48.91 25.65
C PRO A 87 -0.23 -50.06 26.14
N MET A 88 -0.20 -50.29 27.44
CA MET A 88 0.12 -51.60 28.02
C MET A 88 -0.98 -52.00 29.02
N MET A 89 -2.02 -52.64 28.47
CA MET A 89 -3.01 -53.55 29.08
C MET A 89 -3.89 -53.08 30.27
N PRO A 90 -5.12 -53.64 30.41
CA PRO A 90 -6.05 -53.26 31.44
C PRO A 90 -5.82 -54.09 32.71
N SER A 91 -5.48 -53.43 33.81
CA SER A 91 -5.78 -53.97 35.15
C SER A 91 -6.80 -53.06 35.80
N THR A 92 -7.98 -53.62 36.03
CA THR A 92 -8.92 -53.13 37.03
C THR A 92 -8.29 -53.38 38.39
N GLU A 93 -7.60 -52.38 38.93
CA GLU A 93 -7.24 -52.31 40.33
C GLU A 93 -7.51 -50.90 40.85
N GLU A 94 -8.01 -50.87 42.06
CA GLU A 94 -8.62 -49.75 42.76
C GLU A 94 -7.77 -48.48 42.69
N MET A 95 -8.46 -47.35 42.54
CA MET A 95 -7.87 -46.02 42.65
C MET A 95 -7.13 -45.89 43.99
N PRO A 96 -5.80 -45.71 44.02
CA PRO A 96 -5.18 -45.02 45.13
C PRO A 96 -5.35 -43.53 44.83
N LYS A 97 -6.16 -42.87 45.64
CA LYS A 97 -6.15 -41.42 45.78
C LYS A 97 -4.80 -41.01 46.36
N THR A 98 -3.76 -41.03 45.54
CA THR A 98 -2.43 -40.54 45.90
C THR A 98 -2.28 -39.15 45.29
N GLU A 99 -2.52 -38.19 46.17
CA GLU A 99 -1.94 -36.85 46.20
C GLU A 99 -1.13 -36.46 44.97
N MET A 100 -1.64 -35.46 44.25
CA MET A 100 -0.83 -34.52 43.47
C MET A 100 0.26 -33.98 44.40
N LYS A 101 1.43 -34.62 44.38
CA LYS A 101 2.66 -34.02 44.86
C LYS A 101 2.92 -32.78 44.03
N PRO A 102 3.34 -31.67 44.67
CA PRO A 102 3.50 -30.40 44.00
C PRO A 102 4.55 -30.54 42.90
N VAL A 103 4.23 -29.90 41.77
CA VAL A 103 5.10 -29.65 40.64
C VAL A 103 6.47 -29.18 41.14
N HIS A 104 7.53 -29.71 40.51
CA HIS A 104 8.92 -29.41 40.84
C HIS A 104 9.16 -27.88 40.93
N PRO A 105 9.62 -27.34 42.07
CA PRO A 105 9.91 -25.91 42.22
C PRO A 105 11.08 -25.42 41.34
N GLU A 106 11.88 -26.33 40.77
CA GLU A 106 13.00 -25.98 39.90
C GLU A 106 12.57 -25.54 38.49
N SER A 107 11.43 -26.01 37.96
CA SER A 107 10.93 -25.57 36.65
C SER A 107 10.23 -24.21 36.73
N GLU A 108 9.56 -23.89 37.83
CA GLU A 108 8.96 -22.56 38.04
C GLU A 108 10.04 -21.49 38.24
N ALA A 109 11.12 -21.81 38.97
CA ALA A 109 12.24 -20.88 39.17
C ALA A 109 12.99 -20.56 37.85
N ILE A 110 13.18 -21.54 36.97
CA ILE A 110 13.83 -21.32 35.66
C ILE A 110 12.89 -20.51 34.74
N VAL A 111 11.59 -20.75 34.80
CA VAL A 111 10.61 -19.99 34.02
C VAL A 111 10.50 -18.54 34.52
N GLU A 112 10.49 -18.30 35.84
CA GLU A 112 10.49 -16.94 36.40
C GLU A 112 11.77 -16.17 36.05
N GLN A 113 12.94 -16.81 36.13
CA GLN A 113 14.21 -16.18 35.77
C GLN A 113 14.27 -15.85 34.26
N ILE A 114 13.77 -16.74 33.40
CA ILE A 114 13.70 -16.51 31.94
C ILE A 114 12.66 -15.43 31.61
N ILE A 115 11.52 -15.40 32.30
CA ILE A 115 10.49 -14.37 32.09
C ILE A 115 11.01 -12.99 32.50
N GLU A 116 11.68 -12.86 33.64
CA GLU A 116 12.25 -11.58 34.10
C GLU A 116 13.36 -11.08 33.16
N GLU A 117 14.22 -11.99 32.69
CA GLU A 117 15.31 -11.68 31.74
C GLU A 117 14.74 -11.24 30.37
N LYS A 118 13.75 -11.98 29.85
CA LYS A 118 13.07 -11.64 28.59
C LYS A 118 12.23 -10.36 28.71
N TRP A 119 11.65 -10.09 29.87
CA TRP A 119 10.91 -8.86 30.14
C TRP A 119 11.84 -7.64 30.15
N HIS A 120 13.00 -7.75 30.79
CA HIS A 120 14.02 -6.70 30.75
C HIS A 120 14.58 -6.46 29.34
N GLU A 121 14.81 -7.52 28.56
CA GLU A 121 15.23 -7.41 27.16
C GLU A 121 14.17 -6.70 26.30
N LEU A 122 12.89 -7.07 26.48
CA LEU A 122 11.77 -6.45 25.78
C LEU A 122 11.57 -4.98 26.18
N GLN A 123 11.70 -4.63 27.46
CA GLN A 123 11.66 -3.22 27.91
C GLN A 123 12.77 -2.39 27.26
N LYS A 124 13.97 -2.96 27.13
CA LYS A 124 15.09 -2.29 26.47
C LYS A 124 14.83 -2.08 24.98
N ASP A 125 14.23 -3.04 24.30
CA ASP A 125 13.89 -2.90 22.89
C ASP A 125 12.74 -1.90 22.67
N ILE A 126 11.76 -1.82 23.58
CA ILE A 126 10.74 -0.76 23.56
C ILE A 126 11.39 0.63 23.67
N ALA A 127 12.39 0.81 24.53
CA ALA A 127 13.12 2.07 24.64
C ALA A 127 13.80 2.45 23.31
N LYS A 128 14.44 1.49 22.64
CA LYS A 128 15.03 1.70 21.30
C LYS A 128 13.97 2.03 20.24
N VAL A 129 12.79 1.42 20.30
CA VAL A 129 11.67 1.71 19.39
C VAL A 129 11.18 3.14 19.59
N ASN A 130 11.15 3.66 20.82
CA ASN A 130 10.83 5.06 21.07
C ASN A 130 11.89 5.99 20.48
N GLU A 131 13.18 5.70 20.66
CA GLU A 131 14.25 6.49 20.02
C GLU A 131 14.15 6.46 18.49
N TRP A 132 13.87 5.28 17.91
CA TRP A 132 13.66 5.13 16.48
C TRP A 132 12.42 5.90 16.01
N LYS A 133 11.33 5.87 16.77
CA LYS A 133 10.12 6.65 16.50
C LYS A 133 10.42 8.14 16.49
N GLU A 134 11.16 8.66 17.46
CA GLU A 134 11.55 10.07 17.49
C GLU A 134 12.46 10.43 16.30
N LEU A 135 13.41 9.56 15.95
CA LEU A 135 14.27 9.76 14.78
C LEU A 135 13.48 9.77 13.46
N VAL A 136 12.52 8.85 13.30
CA VAL A 136 11.66 8.77 12.11
C VAL A 136 10.72 9.97 12.05
N SER A 137 10.16 10.40 13.18
CA SER A 137 9.32 11.60 13.24
C SER A 137 10.10 12.83 12.81
N SER A 138 11.32 13.02 13.32
CA SER A 138 12.20 14.11 12.89
C SER A 138 12.59 14.03 11.41
N ARG A 139 12.82 12.82 10.87
CA ARG A 139 13.08 12.64 9.43
C ARG A 139 11.83 12.94 8.59
N MET A 140 10.64 12.59 9.08
CA MET A 140 9.38 12.91 8.43
C MET A 140 9.20 14.43 8.36
N ASP A 141 9.42 15.15 9.46
CA ASP A 141 9.31 16.62 9.49
C ASP A 141 10.30 17.27 8.49
N LYS A 142 11.54 16.77 8.43
CA LYS A 142 12.53 17.23 7.45
C LYS A 142 12.15 16.90 6.02
N LEU A 143 11.50 15.76 5.79
CA LEU A 143 11.03 15.36 4.47
C LEU A 143 9.88 16.26 4.03
N GLU A 144 8.92 16.55 4.93
CA GLU A 144 7.83 17.48 4.66
C GLU A 144 8.35 18.88 4.32
N GLN A 145 9.35 19.36 5.07
CA GLN A 145 10.02 20.63 4.76
C GLN A 145 10.71 20.58 3.39
N SER A 146 11.47 19.51 3.12
CA SER A 146 12.16 19.35 1.83
C SER A 146 11.18 19.30 0.66
N VAL A 147 10.04 18.62 0.80
CA VAL A 147 8.98 18.58 -0.22
C VAL A 147 8.37 19.97 -0.43
N THR A 148 8.20 20.74 0.63
CA THR A 148 7.71 22.13 0.57
C THR A 148 8.71 23.03 -0.15
N ASP A 149 10.00 22.91 0.18
CA ASP A 149 11.08 23.66 -0.46
C ASP A 149 11.21 23.28 -1.94
N LEU A 150 11.18 21.98 -2.27
CA LEU A 150 11.16 21.47 -3.66
C LEU A 150 9.99 22.02 -4.46
N ARG A 151 8.80 22.11 -3.83
CA ARG A 151 7.63 22.70 -4.47
C ARG A 151 7.85 24.18 -4.78
N SER A 152 8.41 24.93 -3.83
CA SER A 152 8.74 26.35 -4.02
C SER A 152 9.78 26.56 -5.13
N ASP A 153 10.83 25.74 -5.12
CA ASP A 153 11.89 25.77 -6.13
C ASP A 153 11.36 25.42 -7.53
N LEU A 154 10.47 24.43 -7.63
CA LEU A 154 9.82 24.05 -8.87
C LEU A 154 8.90 25.16 -9.40
N ASP A 155 8.13 25.82 -8.54
CA ASP A 155 7.31 26.97 -8.92
C ASP A 155 8.19 28.16 -9.39
N GLY A 156 9.34 28.38 -8.75
CA GLY A 156 10.34 29.36 -9.17
C GLY A 156 10.93 29.03 -10.54
N LEU A 157 11.33 27.78 -10.74
CA LEU A 157 11.87 27.29 -12.01
C LEU A 157 10.82 27.38 -13.12
N HIS A 158 9.57 26.99 -12.86
CA HIS A 158 8.49 27.06 -13.85
C HIS A 158 8.29 28.50 -14.32
N LYS A 159 8.25 29.46 -13.40
CA LYS A 159 8.15 30.89 -13.74
C LYS A 159 9.37 31.37 -14.54
N ALA A 160 10.58 30.99 -14.13
CA ALA A 160 11.81 31.38 -14.82
C ALA A 160 11.89 30.79 -16.23
N VAL A 161 11.51 29.53 -16.41
CA VAL A 161 11.47 28.85 -17.72
C VAL A 161 10.43 29.50 -18.61
N VAL A 162 9.21 29.77 -18.12
CA VAL A 162 8.17 30.46 -18.90
C VAL A 162 8.63 31.86 -19.32
N ALA A 163 9.26 32.61 -18.42
CA ALA A 163 9.82 33.93 -18.73
C ALA A 163 10.90 33.83 -19.81
N ARG A 164 11.84 32.88 -19.68
CA ARG A 164 12.88 32.67 -20.68
C ARG A 164 12.29 32.29 -22.03
N VAL A 165 11.35 31.35 -22.08
CA VAL A 165 10.69 30.95 -23.34
C VAL A 165 10.01 32.15 -23.99
N GLY A 166 9.30 33.00 -23.23
CA GLY A 166 8.71 34.22 -23.75
C GLY A 166 9.74 35.23 -24.29
N GLU A 167 10.88 35.39 -23.61
CA GLU A 167 12.00 36.21 -24.11
C GLU A 167 12.63 35.62 -25.39
N TYR A 168 12.75 34.29 -25.47
CA TYR A 168 13.21 33.60 -26.67
C TYR A 168 12.25 33.79 -27.85
N ASP A 169 10.95 33.64 -27.64
CA ASP A 169 9.94 33.85 -28.68
C ASP A 169 9.98 35.29 -29.23
N LYS A 170 10.12 36.28 -28.34
CA LYS A 170 10.29 37.67 -28.74
C LYS A 170 11.58 37.88 -29.53
N THR A 171 12.68 37.31 -29.07
CA THR A 171 13.97 37.41 -29.77
C THR A 171 13.89 36.75 -31.16
N LEU A 172 13.22 35.60 -31.28
CA LEU A 172 13.00 34.92 -32.56
C LEU A 172 12.12 35.74 -33.51
N LEU A 173 11.10 36.43 -33.00
CA LEU A 173 10.30 37.37 -33.78
C LEU A 173 11.14 38.54 -34.30
N ASP A 174 11.93 39.17 -33.43
CA ASP A 174 12.80 40.29 -33.79
C ASP A 174 13.84 39.85 -34.84
N VAL A 175 14.54 38.73 -34.60
CA VAL A 175 15.46 38.12 -35.58
C VAL A 175 14.74 37.80 -36.89
N GLY A 176 13.49 37.30 -36.84
CA GLY A 176 12.68 37.08 -38.04
C GLY A 176 12.41 38.37 -38.83
N THR A 177 12.22 39.50 -38.16
CA THR A 177 12.09 40.81 -38.83
C THR A 177 13.40 41.28 -39.44
N GLU A 178 14.52 41.13 -38.74
CA GLU A 178 15.85 41.47 -39.25
C GLU A 178 16.23 40.60 -40.45
N ILE A 179 15.96 39.29 -40.39
CA ILE A 179 16.18 38.36 -41.50
C ILE A 179 15.35 38.79 -42.72
N LYS A 180 14.09 39.20 -42.55
CA LYS A 180 13.28 39.74 -43.66
C LYS A 180 13.84 41.06 -44.21
N ALA A 181 14.36 41.93 -43.35
CA ALA A 181 15.02 43.15 -43.81
C ALA A 181 16.28 42.82 -44.61
N MET A 182 17.09 41.88 -44.12
CA MET A 182 18.27 41.37 -44.80
C MET A 182 17.91 40.71 -46.14
N GLU A 183 16.83 39.93 -46.20
CA GLU A 183 16.30 39.37 -47.44
C GLU A 183 16.00 40.47 -48.47
N LYS A 184 15.33 41.55 -48.07
CA LYS A 184 15.09 42.71 -48.94
C LYS A 184 16.37 43.40 -49.39
N VAL A 185 17.37 43.50 -48.52
CA VAL A 185 18.69 44.03 -48.89
C VAL A 185 19.34 43.13 -49.94
N PHE A 186 19.35 41.82 -49.74
CA PHE A 186 19.86 40.87 -50.74
C PHE A 186 19.11 40.95 -52.07
N GLN A 187 17.78 41.07 -52.05
CA GLN A 187 16.97 41.27 -53.26
C GLN A 187 17.35 42.53 -54.05
N LYS A 188 17.83 43.59 -53.37
CA LYS A 188 18.31 44.81 -54.03
C LYS A 188 19.77 44.71 -54.49
N VAL A 189 20.62 44.09 -53.68
CA VAL A 189 22.07 43.98 -53.94
C VAL A 189 22.39 42.99 -55.05
N LEU A 190 21.65 41.86 -55.16
CA LEU A 190 21.89 40.87 -56.22
C LEU A 190 21.77 41.45 -57.65
N PRO A 191 20.70 42.19 -57.99
CA PRO A 191 20.60 42.88 -59.28
C PRO A 191 21.69 43.93 -59.48
N GLU A 192 22.02 44.72 -58.45
CA GLU A 192 23.02 45.79 -58.54
C GLU A 192 24.42 45.24 -58.80
N LEU A 193 24.84 44.20 -58.07
CA LEU A 193 26.09 43.47 -58.34
C LEU A 193 26.12 42.90 -59.76
N THR A 194 25.02 42.28 -60.20
CA THR A 194 24.93 41.71 -61.55
C THR A 194 25.05 42.79 -62.61
N GLY A 195 24.38 43.94 -62.43
CA GLY A 195 24.46 45.09 -63.32
C GLY A 195 25.87 45.68 -63.38
N ASN A 196 26.48 45.93 -62.22
CA ASN A 196 27.84 46.47 -62.11
C ASN A 196 28.87 45.53 -62.76
N ILE A 197 28.76 44.21 -62.56
CA ILE A 197 29.62 43.22 -63.22
C ILE A 197 29.44 43.24 -64.75
N GLN A 198 28.19 43.39 -65.24
CA GLN A 198 27.93 43.51 -66.67
C GLN A 198 28.54 44.79 -67.26
N GLU A 199 28.47 45.91 -66.56
CA GLU A 199 29.10 47.17 -66.98
C GLU A 199 30.63 47.06 -66.98
N LEU A 200 31.24 46.53 -65.91
CA LEU A 200 32.67 46.23 -65.84
C LEU A 200 33.11 45.34 -67.02
N SER A 201 32.36 44.28 -67.31
CA SER A 201 32.62 43.39 -68.46
C SER A 201 32.58 44.13 -69.80
N ARG A 202 31.64 45.08 -69.98
CA ARG A 202 31.54 45.93 -71.17
C ARG A 202 32.71 46.90 -71.28
N ILE A 203 33.07 47.58 -70.19
CA ILE A 203 34.20 48.53 -70.13
C ILE A 203 35.51 47.81 -70.46
N THR A 204 35.75 46.63 -69.86
CA THR A 204 36.94 45.82 -70.16
C THR A 204 36.97 45.38 -71.62
N LYS A 205 35.83 44.99 -72.22
CA LYS A 205 35.77 44.66 -73.66
C LYS A 205 36.06 45.87 -74.55
N ALA A 206 35.55 47.04 -74.20
CA ALA A 206 35.78 48.27 -74.95
C ALA A 206 37.26 48.72 -74.87
N ALA A 207 37.87 48.61 -73.68
CA ALA A 207 39.29 48.96 -73.47
C ALA A 207 40.27 47.96 -74.10
N LYS A 208 39.82 46.76 -74.48
CA LYS A 208 40.64 45.73 -75.13
C LYS A 208 40.62 45.81 -76.66
N LYS A 209 39.89 46.79 -77.23
CA LYS A 209 39.75 47.02 -78.67
C LYS A 209 40.56 48.24 -79.08
#